data_AF-A0A7Y7N9P3-F1
#
_entry.id   AF-A0A7Y7N9P3-F1
#
_cell.length_a   1.000
_cell.length_b   1.000
_cell.length_c   1.000
_cell.angle_alpha   90.00
_cell.angle_beta   90.00
_cell.angle_gamma   90.00
#
_symmetry.space_group_name_H-M   'P 1'
#
loop_
_entity.id
_entity.type
_entity.pdbx_description
1 polymer ?
#
loop_
_entity_poly.entity_id
_entity_poly.type
_entity_poly.pdbx_seq_one_letter_code
_entity_poly.pdbx_strand_id
1 'polypeptide(L)'
;MAFSEDRISNLSHEIMELLWRDELADVTDEGRALSRVKRSLNSFFQVAEEIDDAVRAKLRNRDQGSRDWDSLYQKFYQEELAKRKL
;
A
#
# COMPACT_ATOMS: atom_id res chain seq x y z
N MET A 1 9.85 0.21 1.18
CA MET A 1 10.31 -0.80 0.20
C MET A 1 9.32 -0.69 -0.92
N ALA A 2 9.75 -0.17 -2.07
CA ALA A 2 8.85 0.05 -3.19
C ALA A 2 8.33 -1.29 -3.69
N PHE A 3 7.02 -1.40 -3.86
CA PHE A 3 6.44 -2.52 -4.57
C PHE A 3 6.90 -2.43 -6.04
N SER A 4 7.57 -3.45 -6.55
CA SER A 4 8.09 -3.40 -7.93
C SER A 4 6.94 -3.35 -8.93
N GLU A 5 7.18 -2.72 -10.09
CA GLU A 5 6.20 -2.64 -11.18
C GLU A 5 5.70 -4.03 -11.60
N ASP A 6 6.58 -5.02 -11.65
CA ASP A 6 6.24 -6.41 -11.94
C ASP A 6 5.24 -6.99 -10.92
N ARG A 7 5.43 -6.72 -9.62
CA ARG A 7 4.52 -7.20 -8.57
C ARG A 7 3.18 -6.50 -8.63
N ILE A 8 3.17 -5.19 -8.91
CA ILE A 8 1.94 -4.42 -9.13
C ILE A 8 1.20 -4.98 -10.34
N SER A 9 1.92 -5.31 -11.42
CA SER A 9 1.31 -5.90 -12.61
C SER A 9 0.71 -7.27 -12.31
N ASN A 10 1.45 -8.17 -11.64
CA ASN A 10 0.94 -9.48 -11.27
C ASN A 10 -0.32 -9.38 -10.40
N LEU A 11 -0.27 -8.58 -9.34
CA LEU A 11 -1.43 -8.39 -8.45
C LEU A 11 -2.62 -7.75 -9.18
N SER A 12 -2.36 -6.86 -10.14
CA SER A 12 -3.44 -6.27 -10.94
C SER A 12 -4.15 -7.30 -11.80
N HIS A 13 -3.41 -8.24 -12.38
CA HIS A 13 -4.00 -9.33 -13.15
C HIS A 13 -4.80 -10.29 -12.27
N GLU A 14 -4.30 -10.66 -11.09
CA GLU A 14 -5.03 -11.48 -10.13
C GLU A 14 -6.34 -10.79 -9.66
N ILE A 15 -6.30 -9.50 -9.35
CA ILE A 15 -7.50 -8.73 -8.99
C ILE A 15 -8.50 -8.73 -10.16
N MET A 16 -8.04 -8.52 -11.39
CA MET A 16 -8.90 -8.56 -12.56
C MET A 16 -9.56 -9.93 -12.71
N GLU A 17 -8.82 -11.02 -12.57
CA GLU A 17 -9.35 -12.38 -12.64
C GLU A 17 -10.43 -12.63 -11.58
N LEU A 18 -10.22 -12.17 -10.34
CA LEU A 18 -11.20 -12.28 -9.26
C LEU A 18 -12.49 -11.50 -9.56
N LEU A 19 -12.36 -10.27 -10.07
CA LEU A 19 -13.52 -9.44 -10.44
C LEU A 19 -14.41 -10.13 -11.47
N TRP A 20 -13.80 -10.82 -12.44
CA TRP A 20 -14.50 -11.60 -13.45
C TRP A 20 -15.10 -12.89 -12.89
N ARG A 21 -14.28 -13.70 -12.20
CA ARG A 21 -14.66 -15.02 -11.70
C ARG A 21 -15.82 -14.95 -10.70
N ASP A 22 -15.79 -13.94 -9.83
CA ASP A 22 -16.77 -13.79 -8.77
C ASP A 22 -17.93 -12.86 -9.18
N GLU A 23 -18.04 -12.53 -10.48
CA GLU A 23 -19.08 -11.66 -11.08
C GLU A 23 -19.27 -10.32 -10.34
N LEU A 24 -18.17 -9.76 -9.80
CA LEU A 24 -18.21 -8.56 -8.96
C LEU A 24 -18.34 -7.27 -9.77
N ALA A 25 -18.00 -7.30 -11.05
CA ALA A 25 -18.08 -6.16 -11.94
C ALA A 25 -18.21 -6.58 -13.42
N ASP A 26 -19.08 -5.89 -14.16
CA ASP A 26 -19.11 -5.96 -15.63
C ASP A 26 -18.00 -5.10 -16.22
N VAL A 27 -16.90 -5.75 -16.60
CA VAL A 27 -15.76 -5.09 -17.23
C VAL A 27 -15.93 -5.08 -18.75
N THR A 28 -16.32 -3.94 -19.30
CA THR A 28 -16.48 -3.75 -20.76
C THR A 28 -15.19 -3.40 -21.49
N ASP A 29 -14.19 -2.86 -20.78
CA ASP A 29 -12.88 -2.47 -21.31
C ASP A 29 -11.80 -2.97 -20.34
N GLU A 30 -11.28 -4.17 -20.60
CA GLU A 30 -10.28 -4.83 -19.76
C GLU A 30 -8.98 -4.02 -19.62
N GLY A 31 -8.51 -3.39 -20.71
CA GLY A 31 -7.28 -2.61 -20.70
C GLY A 31 -7.38 -1.37 -19.82
N ARG A 32 -8.54 -0.69 -19.87
CA ARG A 32 -8.83 0.44 -18.98
C ARG A 32 -9.03 0.00 -17.54
N ALA A 33 -9.73 -1.10 -17.30
CA ALA A 33 -9.94 -1.63 -15.96
C ALA A 33 -8.61 -2.04 -15.30
N LEU A 34 -7.77 -2.79 -16.02
CA LEU A 34 -6.42 -3.15 -15.56
C LEU A 34 -5.58 -1.91 -15.24
N SER A 35 -5.63 -0.89 -16.10
CA SER A 35 -4.93 0.39 -15.87
C SER A 35 -5.43 1.12 -14.62
N ARG A 36 -6.74 1.06 -14.33
CA ARG A 36 -7.32 1.64 -13.10
C ARG A 36 -6.90 0.86 -11.86
N VAL A 37 -6.86 -0.48 -11.92
CA VAL A 37 -6.36 -1.32 -10.82
C VAL A 37 -4.90 -0.99 -10.53
N LYS A 38 -4.03 -0.97 -11.57
CA LYS A 38 -2.61 -0.59 -11.45
C LYS A 38 -2.45 0.78 -10.80
N ARG A 39 -3.22 1.78 -11.22
CA ARG A 39 -3.17 3.13 -10.64
C ARG A 39 -3.60 3.14 -9.17
N SER A 40 -4.64 2.40 -8.83
CA SER A 40 -5.16 2.31 -7.46
C SER A 40 -4.15 1.65 -6.53
N LEU A 41 -3.52 0.55 -6.97
CA LEU A 41 -2.44 -0.10 -6.22
C LEU A 41 -1.23 0.82 -6.03
N ASN A 42 -0.77 1.49 -7.09
CA ASN A 42 0.32 2.45 -6.99
C ASN A 42 0.02 3.56 -5.97
N SER A 43 -1.18 4.15 -6.05
CA SER A 43 -1.60 5.19 -5.10
C SER A 43 -1.66 4.66 -3.66
N PHE A 44 -2.13 3.43 -3.46
CA PHE A 44 -2.19 2.80 -2.14
C PHE A 44 -0.78 2.59 -1.56
N PHE A 45 0.13 2.00 -2.34
CA PHE A 45 1.49 1.75 -1.87
C PHE A 45 2.28 3.03 -1.67
N GLN A 46 2.08 4.05 -2.52
CA GLN A 46 2.72 5.35 -2.33
C GLN A 46 2.34 5.97 -0.98
N VAL A 47 1.06 5.94 -0.61
CA VAL A 47 0.60 6.42 0.70
C VAL A 47 1.22 5.61 1.84
N ALA A 48 1.32 4.28 1.69
CA ALA A 48 1.97 3.43 2.68
C ALA A 48 3.47 3.77 2.87
N GLU A 49 4.17 4.09 1.77
CA GLU A 49 5.57 4.53 1.83
C GLU A 49 5.71 5.91 2.50
N GLU A 50 4.84 6.87 2.18
CA GLU A 50 4.83 8.18 2.84
C GLU A 50 4.59 8.08 4.35
N ILE A 51 3.75 7.13 4.78
CA ILE A 51 3.54 6.83 6.20
C ILE A 51 4.82 6.24 6.81
N ASP A 52 5.42 5.23 6.18
CA ASP A 52 6.66 4.59 6.66
C ASP A 52 7.80 5.60 6.80
N ASP A 53 7.99 6.46 5.81
CA ASP A 53 9.00 7.52 5.83
C ASP A 53 8.73 8.54 6.94
N ALA A 54 7.47 8.93 7.16
CA ALA A 54 7.10 9.82 8.27
C ALA A 54 7.36 9.18 9.64
N VAL A 55 7.08 7.89 9.81
CA VAL A 55 7.37 7.14 11.04
C VAL A 55 8.87 7.01 11.25
N ARG A 56 9.64 6.65 10.22
CA ARG A 56 11.10 6.57 10.29
C ARG A 56 11.75 7.90 10.61
N ALA A 57 11.22 9.01 10.08
CA ALA A 57 11.67 10.35 10.43
C ALA A 57 11.49 10.65 11.92
N LYS A 58 10.36 10.22 12.54
CA LYS A 58 10.15 10.33 14.00
C LYS A 58 11.09 9.43 14.81
N LEU A 59 11.48 8.29 14.25
CA LEU A 59 12.34 7.31 14.91
C LEU A 59 13.84 7.49 14.62
N ARG A 60 14.24 8.52 13.85
CA ARG A 60 15.62 8.72 13.39
C ARG A 60 16.68 8.71 14.49
N ASN A 61 16.31 9.11 15.71
CA ASN A 61 17.22 9.17 16.87
C ASN A 61 17.17 7.89 17.74
N ARG A 62 16.52 6.82 17.28
CA ARG A 62 16.38 5.55 18.01
C ARG A 62 16.99 4.41 17.21
N ASP A 63 17.77 3.56 17.87
CA ASP A 63 18.39 2.41 17.24
C ASP A 63 17.34 1.38 16.82
N GLN A 64 17.40 0.98 15.54
CA GLN A 64 16.64 -0.15 15.03
C GLN A 64 17.05 -1.42 15.79
N GLY A 65 16.07 -2.13 16.36
CA GLY A 65 16.30 -3.32 17.19
C GLY A 65 16.32 -3.06 18.70
N SER A 66 16.14 -1.82 19.15
CA SER A 66 15.82 -1.55 20.55
C SER A 66 14.49 -2.19 20.95
N ARG A 67 14.38 -2.67 22.19
CA ARG A 67 13.21 -3.39 22.73
C ARG A 67 11.90 -2.61 22.58
N ASP A 68 11.97 -1.28 22.56
CA ASP A 68 10.81 -0.40 22.43
C ASP A 68 10.58 0.12 21.00
N TRP A 69 11.50 -0.16 20.06
CA TRP A 69 11.47 0.39 18.71
C TRP A 69 10.20 -0.05 17.97
N ASP A 70 9.87 -1.35 18.00
CA ASP A 70 8.70 -1.91 17.33
C ASP A 70 7.39 -1.34 17.89
N SER A 71 7.31 -1.21 19.22
CA SER A 71 6.13 -0.64 19.89
C SER A 71 5.91 0.82 19.51
N LEU A 72 6.98 1.61 19.40
CA LEU A 72 6.92 3.00 18.98
C LEU A 72 6.64 3.14 17.48
N TYR A 73 7.21 2.27 16.65
CA TYR A 73 6.90 2.21 15.23
C TYR A 73 5.40 1.98 15.03
N GLN A 74 4.84 0.97 15.68
CA GLN A 74 3.41 0.67 15.59
C GLN A 74 2.57 1.85 16.07
N LYS A 75 2.92 2.49 17.19
CA LYS A 75 2.22 3.68 17.69
C LYS A 75 2.24 4.82 16.67
N PHE A 76 3.40 5.18 16.15
CA PHE A 76 3.54 6.28 15.21
C PHE A 76 2.87 5.97 13.87
N TYR A 77 2.88 4.71 13.43
CA TYR A 77 2.17 4.27 12.24
C TYR A 77 0.66 4.48 12.38
N GLN A 78 0.08 4.09 13.52
CA GLN A 78 -1.34 4.32 13.82
C GLN A 78 -1.68 5.83 13.90
N GLU A 79 -0.81 6.65 14.49
CA GLU A 79 -0.98 8.11 14.49
C GLU A 79 -0.99 8.69 13.06
N GLU A 80 -0.10 8.21 12.20
CA GLU A 80 0.02 8.67 10.81
C GLU A 80 -1.15 8.21 9.93
N LEU A 81 -1.75 7.04 10.20
CA LEU A 81 -3.01 6.60 9.61
C LEU A 81 -4.18 7.50 10.04
N ALA A 82 -4.33 7.72 11.34
CA ALA A 82 -5.42 8.54 11.90
C ALA A 82 -5.39 9.98 11.36
N LYS A 83 -4.20 10.57 11.21
CA LYS A 83 -4.04 11.90 10.60
C LYS A 83 -4.49 11.97 9.15
N ARG A 84 -4.25 10.91 8.38
CA ARG A 84 -4.62 10.82 6.96
C ARG A 84 -6.06 10.35 6.75
N LYS A 85 -6.79 10.02 7.83
CA LYS A 85 -8.15 9.46 7.83
C LYS A 85 -8.26 8.17 7.01
N LEU A 86 -7.21 7.34 7.11
CA LEU A 86 -7.12 6.02 6.51
C LEU A 86 -7.42 4.94 7.55
#